data_AF-A0A7S2HTP0-F1
#
_entry.id   AF-A0A7S2HTP0-F1
#
_cell.length_a   1.000
_cell.length_b   1.000
_cell.length_c   1.000
_cell.angle_alpha   90.00
_cell.angle_beta   90.00
_cell.angle_gamma   90.00
#
_symmetry.space_group_name_H-M   'P 1'
#
loop_
_entity.id
_entity.type
_entity.pdbx_description
1 polymer ?
#
loop_
_entity_poly.entity_id
_entity_poly.type
_entity_poly.pdbx_seq_one_letter_code
_entity_poly.pdbx_strand_id
1 'polypeptide(L)'
;MLELGQHVKEQVARRTEALHREVEEEMGDQFLRRTAQRKVFDGRANYLRWQNMRQKALQQRLDAEMMGWIVEAIECWDQKKAMENQEKELSDTDLIFEYLTKRAAHIDTGKLPLEIPVFKTMHASYSLPSMWRDKY
;
A
#
# COMPACT_ATOMS: atom_id res chain seq x y z
N MET A 1 -2.87 -13.07 11.15
CA MET A 1 -2.73 -14.49 10.72
C MET A 1 -3.79 -14.89 9.71
N LEU A 2 -5.09 -14.64 9.97
CA LEU A 2 -6.17 -14.96 9.02
C LEU A 2 -6.09 -14.17 7.70
N GLU A 3 -5.74 -12.88 7.76
CA GLU A 3 -5.68 -11.99 6.58
C GLU A 3 -4.51 -12.31 5.63
N LEU A 4 -3.30 -12.50 6.15
CA LEU A 4 -2.14 -12.93 5.36
C LEU A 4 -2.42 -14.27 4.65
N GLY A 5 -3.04 -15.22 5.36
CA GLY A 5 -3.41 -16.50 4.77
C GLY A 5 -4.42 -16.39 3.62
N GLN A 6 -5.33 -15.40 3.68
CA GLN A 6 -6.26 -15.13 2.57
C GLN A 6 -5.53 -14.48 1.39
N HIS A 7 -4.68 -13.48 1.65
CA HIS A 7 -3.89 -12.80 0.61
C HIS A 7 -2.97 -13.76 -0.14
N VAL A 8 -2.25 -14.62 0.58
CA VAL A 8 -1.38 -15.65 -0.04
C VAL A 8 -2.21 -16.61 -0.88
N LYS A 9 -3.37 -17.07 -0.38
CA LYS A 9 -4.27 -17.96 -1.15
C LYS A 9 -4.77 -17.30 -2.43
N GLU A 10 -5.19 -16.04 -2.38
CA GLU A 10 -5.65 -15.32 -3.57
C GLU A 10 -4.53 -15.13 -4.60
N GLN A 11 -3.33 -14.76 -4.16
CA GLN A 11 -2.20 -14.53 -5.04
C GLN A 11 -1.73 -15.84 -5.69
N VAL A 12 -1.62 -16.93 -4.91
CA VAL A 12 -1.30 -18.26 -5.43
C VAL A 12 -2.40 -18.73 -6.37
N ALA A 13 -3.68 -18.58 -6.03
CA ALA A 13 -4.79 -18.97 -6.90
C ALA A 13 -4.72 -18.28 -8.27
N ARG A 14 -4.52 -16.96 -8.31
CA ARG A 14 -4.37 -16.21 -9.57
C ARG A 14 -3.19 -16.71 -10.41
N ARG A 15 -2.04 -16.99 -9.78
CA ARG A 15 -0.85 -17.53 -10.47
C ARG A 15 -1.10 -18.94 -11.01
N THR A 16 -1.78 -19.79 -10.24
CA THR A 16 -2.14 -21.15 -10.69
C THR A 16 -3.10 -21.13 -11.86
N GLU A 17 -4.09 -20.23 -11.89
CA GLU A 17 -5.00 -20.06 -13.03
C GLU A 17 -4.27 -19.59 -14.30
N ALA A 18 -3.33 -18.65 -14.17
CA ALA A 18 -2.50 -18.21 -15.30
C ALA A 18 -1.67 -19.38 -15.85
N LEU A 19 -1.00 -20.13 -14.97
CA LEU A 19 -0.22 -21.30 -15.35
C LEU A 19 -1.07 -22.38 -16.01
N HIS A 20 -2.31 -22.57 -15.55
CA HIS A 20 -3.26 -23.47 -16.20
C HIS A 20 -3.52 -23.10 -17.66
N ARG A 21 -3.74 -21.81 -17.95
CA ARG A 21 -3.98 -21.32 -19.31
C ARG A 21 -2.75 -21.47 -20.19
N GLU A 22 -1.58 -21.09 -19.69
CA GLU A 22 -0.31 -21.21 -20.43
C GLU A 22 -0.02 -22.66 -20.83
N VAL A 23 -0.17 -23.61 -19.88
CA VAL A 23 0.06 -25.02 -20.17
C VAL A 23 -1.01 -25.58 -21.11
N GLU A 24 -2.27 -25.15 -21.02
CA GLU A 24 -3.32 -25.53 -21.98
C GLU A 24 -2.98 -25.06 -23.40
N GLU A 25 -2.54 -23.80 -23.56
CA GLU A 25 -2.16 -23.21 -24.85
C GLU A 25 -0.93 -23.92 -25.46
N GLU A 26 0.16 -24.06 -24.69
CA GLU A 26 1.40 -24.69 -25.17
C GLU A 26 1.18 -26.13 -25.62
N MET A 27 0.43 -26.88 -24.83
CA MET A 27 0.29 -28.31 -25.02
C MET A 27 -0.78 -28.62 -26.07
N GLY A 28 -1.83 -27.79 -26.19
CA GLY A 28 -2.98 -28.05 -27.06
C GLY A 28 -2.57 -28.15 -28.52
N ASP A 29 -1.74 -27.21 -28.96
CA ASP A 29 -1.23 -27.14 -30.33
C ASP A 29 -0.25 -28.28 -30.65
N GLN A 30 0.62 -28.63 -29.72
CA GLN A 30 1.64 -29.65 -29.96
C GLN A 30 1.07 -31.07 -29.96
N PHE A 31 0.11 -31.35 -29.09
CA PHE A 31 -0.44 -32.70 -28.93
C PHE A 31 -1.40 -33.07 -30.05
N LEU A 32 -2.25 -32.14 -30.50
CA LEU A 32 -3.15 -32.36 -31.64
C LEU A 32 -2.34 -32.64 -32.92
N ARG A 33 -1.25 -31.90 -33.15
CA ARG A 33 -0.37 -32.11 -34.31
C ARG A 33 0.33 -33.47 -34.27
N ARG A 34 0.90 -33.85 -33.12
CA ARG A 34 1.64 -35.13 -32.97
C ARG A 34 0.73 -36.36 -33.02
N THR A 35 -0.48 -36.29 -32.47
CA THR A 35 -1.40 -37.43 -32.45
C THR A 35 -2.08 -37.66 -33.80
N ALA A 36 -2.43 -36.58 -34.52
CA ALA A 36 -2.96 -36.65 -35.89
C ALA A 36 -1.97 -37.32 -36.86
N GLN A 37 -0.66 -37.07 -36.70
CA GLN A 37 0.38 -37.65 -37.55
C GLN A 37 0.60 -39.15 -37.30
N ARG A 38 0.42 -39.62 -36.07
CA ARG A 38 0.80 -40.99 -35.70
C ARG A 38 -0.30 -42.02 -35.97
N LYS A 39 -1.59 -41.67 -35.94
CA LYS A 39 -2.75 -42.58 -36.18
C LYS A 39 -2.67 -43.97 -35.50
N VAL A 40 -1.90 -44.11 -34.40
CA VAL A 40 -1.65 -45.42 -33.76
C VAL A 40 -2.76 -45.81 -32.77
N PHE A 41 -3.54 -44.85 -32.27
CA PHE A 41 -4.51 -45.09 -31.18
C PHE A 41 -5.87 -44.47 -31.49
N ASP A 42 -6.92 -45.09 -30.95
CA ASP A 42 -8.29 -44.59 -30.98
C ASP A 42 -8.42 -43.20 -30.35
N GLY A 43 -9.42 -42.42 -30.79
CA GLY A 43 -9.66 -41.05 -30.33
C GLY A 43 -9.76 -40.93 -28.80
N ARG A 44 -10.43 -41.89 -28.14
CA ARG A 44 -10.59 -41.92 -26.68
C ARG A 44 -9.26 -42.14 -25.94
N ALA A 45 -8.41 -43.03 -26.46
CA ALA A 45 -7.10 -43.29 -25.87
C ALA A 45 -6.16 -42.07 -26.02
N ASN A 46 -6.23 -41.37 -27.16
CA ASN A 46 -5.47 -40.13 -27.35
C ASN A 46 -5.93 -39.02 -26.40
N TYR A 47 -7.24 -38.87 -26.17
CA TYR A 47 -7.77 -37.91 -25.21
C TYR A 47 -7.31 -38.18 -23.76
N LEU A 48 -7.33 -39.43 -23.31
CA LEU A 48 -6.84 -39.76 -21.97
C LEU A 48 -5.33 -39.52 -21.81
N ARG A 49 -4.55 -39.80 -22.86
CA ARG A 49 -3.11 -39.49 -22.86
C ARG A 49 -2.85 -38.00 -22.84
N TRP A 50 -3.64 -37.24 -23.58
CA TRP A 50 -3.61 -35.78 -23.54
C TRP A 50 -3.83 -35.27 -22.11
N GLN A 51 -4.91 -35.73 -21.48
CA GLN A 51 -5.26 -35.34 -20.12
C GLN A 51 -4.16 -35.70 -19.11
N ASN A 52 -3.59 -36.90 -19.20
CA ASN A 52 -2.48 -37.32 -18.35
C ASN A 52 -1.20 -36.51 -18.56
N MET A 53 -0.86 -36.19 -19.83
CA MET A 53 0.30 -35.35 -20.14
C MET A 53 0.12 -33.93 -19.62
N ARG A 54 -1.07 -33.35 -19.80
CA ARG A 54 -1.44 -32.04 -19.25
C ARG A 54 -1.30 -32.03 -17.73
N GLN A 55 -1.85 -33.02 -17.03
CA GLN A 55 -1.78 -33.11 -15.58
C GLN A 55 -0.33 -33.20 -15.09
N LYS A 56 0.51 -34.02 -15.75
CA LYS A 56 1.94 -34.14 -15.39
C LYS A 56 2.69 -32.83 -15.60
N ALA A 57 2.47 -32.15 -16.73
CA ALA A 57 3.13 -30.88 -17.02
C ALA A 57 2.75 -29.79 -16.00
N LEU A 58 1.45 -29.72 -15.65
CA LEU A 58 0.97 -28.82 -14.61
C LEU A 58 1.59 -29.13 -13.25
N GLN A 59 1.59 -30.39 -12.84
CA GLN A 59 2.17 -30.79 -11.57
C GLN A 59 3.66 -30.45 -11.46
N GLN A 60 4.43 -30.71 -12.52
CA GLN A 60 5.85 -30.38 -12.56
C GLN A 60 6.12 -28.88 -12.41
N ARG A 61 5.35 -28.02 -13.09
CA ARG A 61 5.54 -26.57 -12.96
C ARG A 61 5.07 -26.04 -11.61
N LEU A 62 3.95 -26.55 -11.10
CA LEU A 62 3.47 -26.21 -9.76
C LEU A 62 4.51 -26.57 -8.69
N ASP A 63 5.07 -27.78 -8.74
CA ASP A 63 6.08 -28.21 -7.77
C ASP A 63 7.35 -27.34 -7.82
N ALA A 64 7.70 -26.79 -8.99
CA ALA A 64 8.85 -25.91 -9.16
C ALA A 64 8.60 -24.46 -8.70
N GLU A 65 7.43 -23.90 -9.00
CA GLU A 65 7.16 -22.46 -8.88
C GLU A 65 6.35 -22.09 -7.62
N MET A 66 5.58 -23.03 -7.07
CA MET A 66 4.64 -22.76 -5.97
C MET A 66 5.34 -22.19 -4.72
N MET A 67 6.51 -22.71 -4.36
CA MET A 67 7.27 -22.22 -3.20
C MET A 67 7.72 -20.77 -3.41
N GLY A 68 8.14 -20.41 -4.62
CA GLY A 68 8.52 -19.04 -4.97
C GLY A 68 7.34 -18.08 -4.84
N TRP A 69 6.18 -18.45 -5.39
CA TRP A 69 4.97 -17.61 -5.31
C TRP A 69 4.48 -17.37 -3.89
N ILE A 70 4.62 -18.36 -2.99
CA ILE A 70 4.25 -18.19 -1.59
C ILE A 70 5.16 -17.16 -0.92
N VAL A 71 6.47 -17.22 -1.17
CA VAL A 71 7.43 -16.25 -0.62
C VAL A 71 7.16 -14.85 -1.18
N GLU A 72 6.99 -14.73 -2.50
CA GLU A 72 6.62 -13.45 -3.15
C GLU A 72 5.33 -12.86 -2.57
N ALA A 73 4.33 -13.70 -2.28
CA ALA A 73 3.07 -13.23 -1.71
C ALA A 73 3.25 -12.68 -0.30
N ILE A 74 4.09 -13.33 0.52
CA ILE A 74 4.43 -12.85 1.86
C ILE A 74 5.20 -11.53 1.78
N GLU A 75 6.22 -11.43 0.91
CA GLU A 75 6.99 -10.20 0.73
C GLU A 75 6.12 -9.03 0.25
N CYS A 76 5.22 -9.27 -0.72
CA CYS A 76 4.26 -8.26 -1.17
C CYS A 76 3.32 -7.82 -0.05
N TRP A 77 2.93 -8.72 0.85
CA TRP A 77 2.09 -8.37 2.00
C TRP A 77 2.85 -7.50 3.00
N ASP A 78 4.10 -7.86 3.31
CA ASP A 78 4.95 -7.09 4.23
C ASP A 78 5.21 -5.69 3.69
N GLN A 79 5.44 -5.55 2.37
CA GLN A 79 5.55 -4.25 1.71
C GLN A 79 4.26 -3.43 1.85
N LYS A 80 3.09 -4.03 1.61
CA LYS A 80 1.81 -3.33 1.78
C LYS A 80 1.60 -2.86 3.21
N LYS A 81 1.91 -3.71 4.20
CA LYS A 81 1.80 -3.34 5.61
C LYS A 81 2.80 -2.26 6.03
N ALA A 82 4.01 -2.29 5.48
CA ALA A 82 5.01 -1.24 5.70
C ALA A 82 4.51 0.12 5.16
N MET A 83 3.93 0.14 3.96
CA MET A 83 3.36 1.36 3.36
C MET A 83 2.15 1.88 4.15
N GLU A 84 1.23 1.01 4.56
CA GLU A 84 0.09 1.38 5.42
C GLU A 84 0.53 1.99 6.76
N ASN A 85 1.66 1.54 7.31
CA ASN A 85 2.20 2.09 8.56
C ASN A 85 2.88 3.45 8.33
N GLN A 86 3.60 3.62 7.21
CA GLN A 86 4.18 4.93 6.83
C GLN A 86 3.12 6.00 6.59
N GLU A 87 1.99 5.66 5.95
CA GLU A 87 0.88 6.59 5.75
C GLU A 87 0.20 7.00 7.07
N LYS A 88 0.18 6.10 8.07
CA LYS A 88 -0.33 6.42 9.41
C LYS A 88 0.63 7.28 10.24
N GLU A 89 1.94 7.09 10.08
CA GLU A 89 2.97 7.92 10.72
C GLU A 89 3.01 9.33 10.10
N LEU A 90 2.66 9.48 8.83
CA LEU A 90 2.46 10.77 8.15
C LEU A 90 1.00 11.25 8.25
N SER A 91 0.35 11.07 9.41
CA SER A 91 -1.01 11.58 9.63
C SER A 91 -1.04 13.10 9.39
N ASP A 92 -2.01 13.58 8.61
CA ASP A 92 -2.21 15.01 8.28
C ASP A 92 -2.23 15.92 9.52
N THR A 93 -2.60 15.39 10.69
CA THR A 93 -2.52 16.10 11.96
C THR A 93 -1.10 16.49 12.34
N ASP A 94 -0.12 15.61 12.12
CA ASP A 94 1.28 15.85 12.46
C ASP A 94 1.93 16.82 11.47
N LEU A 95 1.55 16.76 10.19
CA LEU A 95 1.91 17.77 9.18
C LEU A 95 1.34 19.16 9.52
N ILE A 96 0.09 19.24 9.99
CA ILE A 96 -0.51 20.50 10.45
C ILE A 96 0.20 21.03 11.70
N PHE A 97 0.50 20.16 12.67
CA PHE A 97 1.26 20.55 13.86
C PHE A 97 2.66 21.01 13.51
N GLU A 98 3.38 20.32 12.62
CA GLU A 98 4.72 20.71 12.19
C GLU A 98 4.71 22.04 11.42
N TYR A 99 3.68 22.30 10.60
CA TYR A 99 3.52 23.57 9.89
C TYR A 99 3.17 24.74 10.83
N LEU A 100 2.31 24.50 11.84
CA LEU A 100 1.96 25.50 12.86
C LEU A 100 3.13 25.78 13.82
N THR A 101 3.90 24.76 14.20
CA THR A 101 5.00 24.86 15.17
C THR A 101 6.33 25.25 14.53
N LYS A 102 6.55 25.06 13.22
CA LYS A 102 7.72 25.61 12.51
C LYS A 102 7.82 27.14 12.60
N ARG A 103 6.69 27.84 12.74
CA ARG A 103 6.71 29.30 13.04
C ARG A 103 7.22 29.61 14.46
N ALA A 104 7.11 28.68 15.40
CA ALA A 104 7.63 28.83 16.76
C ALA A 104 9.09 28.37 16.89
N ALA A 105 9.59 27.51 16.00
CA ALA A 105 10.98 27.04 16.02
C ALA A 105 12.03 28.12 15.68
N HIS A 106 11.62 29.26 15.12
CA HIS A 106 12.48 30.44 14.92
C HIS A 106 12.50 31.40 16.13
N ILE A 107 11.73 31.12 17.17
CA ILE A 107 11.77 31.88 18.42
C ILE A 107 12.90 31.28 19.27
N ASP A 108 14.11 31.83 19.12
CA ASP A 108 15.22 31.58 20.06
C ASP A 108 14.73 31.98 21.47
N THR A 109 14.42 31.00 22.32
CA THR A 109 13.98 31.27 23.70
C THR A 109 15.05 31.98 24.53
N GLY A 110 16.33 31.88 24.13
CA GLY A 110 17.45 32.63 24.70
C GLY A 110 17.55 34.10 24.24
N LYS A 111 16.78 34.53 23.23
CA LYS A 111 16.70 35.93 22.76
C LYS A 111 15.40 36.62 23.17
N LEU A 112 14.53 35.94 23.92
CA LEU A 112 13.34 36.57 24.47
C LEU A 112 13.77 37.57 25.56
N PRO A 113 13.24 38.81 25.55
CA PRO A 113 13.51 39.76 26.61
C PRO A 113 13.01 39.17 27.94
N LEU A 114 13.93 39.05 28.91
CA LEU A 114 13.65 38.56 30.27
C LEU A 114 12.70 39.47 31.05
N GLU A 115 12.55 40.72 30.59
CA GLU A 115 11.73 41.74 31.23
C GLU A 115 10.43 41.93 30.45
N ILE A 116 9.30 41.81 31.14
CA ILE A 116 7.99 42.17 30.60
C ILE A 116 7.98 43.69 30.39
N PRO A 117 7.78 44.20 29.17
CA PRO A 117 7.75 45.64 28.94
C PRO A 117 6.59 46.25 29.74
N VAL A 118 6.93 47.08 30.73
CA VAL A 118 5.95 47.84 31.49
C VAL A 118 5.48 48.98 30.61
N PHE A 119 4.32 48.79 29.98
CA PHE A 119 3.65 49.87 29.27
C PHE A 119 3.23 50.94 30.30
N LYS A 120 3.81 52.14 30.19
CA LYS A 120 3.30 53.29 30.92
C LYS A 120 1.87 53.53 30.47
N THR A 121 0.92 53.48 31.40
CA THR A 121 -0.45 53.90 31.12
C THR A 121 -0.38 55.36 30.67
N MET A 122 -0.95 55.68 29.51
CA MET A 122 -1.22 57.08 29.19
C MET A 122 -2.24 57.54 30.22
N HIS A 123 -1.78 58.26 31.25
CA HIS A 123 -2.64 59.08 32.05
C HIS A 123 -3.13 60.21 31.13
N ALA A 124 -4.14 59.90 30.32
CA ALA A 124 -4.98 60.91 29.74
C ALA A 124 -5.63 61.61 30.94
N SER A 125 -5.06 62.74 31.36
CA SER A 125 -5.84 63.72 32.09
C SER A 125 -6.95 64.12 31.13
N TYR A 126 -8.11 63.49 31.24
CA TYR A 126 -9.32 63.94 30.59
C TYR A 126 -9.57 65.35 31.12
N SER A 127 -9.00 66.37 30.46
CA SER A 127 -9.45 67.72 30.65
C SER A 127 -10.85 67.75 30.07
N LEU A 128 -11.86 67.73 30.95
CA LEU A 128 -13.24 67.93 30.55
C LEU A 128 -13.29 69.19 29.65
N PRO A 129 -13.98 69.12 28.48
CA PRO A 129 -14.21 70.27 27.64
C PRO A 129 -14.74 71.44 28.49
N SER A 130 -14.32 72.67 28.19
CA SER A 130 -14.69 73.87 28.98
C SER A 130 -16.21 73.98 29.23
N MET A 131 -17.01 73.45 28.31
CA MET A 131 -18.47 73.45 28.38
C MET A 131 -19.06 72.62 29.54
N TRP A 132 -18.24 71.81 30.21
CA TRP A 132 -18.62 70.96 31.35
C TRP A 132 -18.05 71.50 32.69
N ARG A 133 -17.36 72.65 32.68
CA ARG A 133 -16.73 73.21 33.89
C ARG A 133 -17.59 74.19 34.69
N ASP A 134 -18.79 74.54 34.23
CA ASP A 134 -19.70 75.40 34.99
C ASP A 134 -21.04 74.72 35.24
N LYS A 135 -21.14 74.05 36.39
CA LYS A 135 -22.41 73.85 37.09
C LYS A 135 -22.25 73.42 38.55
N TYR A 136 -21.28 74.00 39.28
CA TYR A 136 -21.28 74.07 40.75
C TYR A 136 -20.50 75.30 41.21
#